data_AF-A0A1Y2TFL0-F1
#
_entry.id   AF-A0A1Y2TFL0-F1
#
_cell.length_a   1.000
_cell.length_b   1.000
_cell.length_c   1.000
_cell.angle_alpha   90.00
_cell.angle_beta   90.00
_cell.angle_gamma   90.00
#
_symmetry.space_group_name_H-M   'P 1'
#
loop_
_entity.id
_entity.type
_entity.pdbx_description
1 polymer ?
#
loop_
_entity_poly.entity_id
_entity_poly.type
_entity_poly.pdbx_seq_one_letter_code
_entity_poly.pdbx_strand_id
1 'polypeptide(L)'
;MLRHVIGALNILIREDLGYGGVTDWNFSEDEKRQCFCNRQFDVRDCSVQGIFTTADVVEHDPLSLMCPKMIPEWNTDLRIEQMVRYPIPHEERQRLEKAIDSNPSQRKAFILGHGLWSNLEVDQTLKWLDFVLDTIDPRRNLPVLLITPNAAGDQKPDEWIVSQGNKALVHFEHAMAIQAAKRRIDHLGTWNMSIQATLYDGVHMDMRGNLLKAMMVMNWLNLLEA
;
A
#
# COMPACT_ATOMS: atom_id res chain seq x y z
N MET A 1 -2.00 1.91 -5.77
CA MET A 1 -2.54 2.24 -4.43
C MET A 1 -1.58 1.83 -3.30
N LEU A 2 -1.38 0.55 -2.99
CA LEU A 2 -0.52 0.16 -1.84
C LEU A 2 0.94 0.62 -1.96
N ARG A 3 1.53 0.62 -3.16
CA ARG A 3 2.87 1.18 -3.37
C ARG A 3 3.01 2.61 -2.81
N HIS A 4 1.97 3.45 -2.97
CA HIS A 4 2.00 4.82 -2.47
C HIS A 4 1.78 4.89 -0.95
N VAL A 5 1.03 3.94 -0.37
CA VAL A 5 0.94 3.81 1.10
C VAL A 5 2.30 3.44 1.68
N ILE A 6 3.02 2.49 1.06
CA ILE A 6 4.36 2.07 1.48
C ILE A 6 5.38 3.20 1.33
N GLY A 7 5.35 3.94 0.20
CA GLY A 7 6.18 5.14 0.04
C GLY A 7 5.88 6.18 1.12
N ALA A 8 4.61 6.43 1.44
CA ALA A 8 4.23 7.36 2.48
C ALA A 8 4.59 6.87 3.91
N LEU A 9 4.54 5.57 4.18
CA LEU A 9 5.03 5.01 5.44
C LEU A 9 6.55 5.21 5.57
N ASN A 10 7.32 5.05 4.48
CA ASN A 10 8.76 5.34 4.50
C ASN A 10 9.04 6.82 4.76
N ILE A 11 8.22 7.74 4.22
CA ILE A 11 8.31 9.17 4.58
C ILE A 11 8.15 9.38 6.08
N LEU A 12 7.20 8.71 6.73
CA LEU A 12 6.99 8.81 8.17
C LEU A 12 8.16 8.24 8.97
N ILE A 13 8.66 7.05 8.61
CA ILE A 13 9.74 6.36 9.33
C ILE A 13 11.11 7.06 9.16
N ARG A 14 11.32 7.74 8.01
CA ARG A 14 12.53 8.51 7.72
C ARG A 14 12.42 10.00 8.11
N GLU A 15 11.22 10.46 8.48
CA GLU A 15 10.90 11.89 8.69
C GLU A 15 11.33 12.81 7.53
N ASP A 16 11.25 12.30 6.29
CA ASP A 16 11.73 13.02 5.11
C ASP A 16 10.60 13.22 4.08
N LEU A 17 10.01 14.42 4.09
CA LEU A 17 9.01 14.83 3.10
C LEU A 17 9.60 15.05 1.70
N GLY A 18 10.91 15.20 1.58
CA GLY A 18 11.62 15.49 0.34
C GLY A 18 11.82 14.26 -0.54
N TYR A 19 12.39 13.20 0.03
CA TYR A 19 12.77 11.97 -0.68
C TYR A 19 12.43 10.68 0.08
N GLY A 20 11.75 10.79 1.22
CA GLY A 20 11.52 9.65 2.13
C GLY A 20 10.82 8.47 1.49
N GLY A 21 10.04 8.66 0.41
CA GLY A 21 9.29 7.60 -0.27
C GLY A 21 10.02 6.95 -1.45
N VAL A 22 11.20 7.43 -1.80
CA VAL A 22 11.98 7.01 -2.99
C VAL A 22 13.43 6.69 -2.65
N THR A 23 14.10 6.02 -3.58
CA THR A 23 15.50 5.62 -3.50
C THR A 23 16.42 6.73 -4.04
N ASP A 24 16.45 7.89 -3.38
CA ASP A 24 17.14 9.09 -3.87
C ASP A 24 18.67 8.95 -3.95
N TRP A 25 19.24 7.96 -3.27
CA TRP A 25 20.63 7.54 -3.45
C TRP A 25 20.94 7.03 -4.87
N ASN A 26 19.92 6.65 -5.64
CA ASN A 26 20.05 6.25 -7.05
C ASN A 26 19.80 7.39 -8.04
N PHE A 27 19.44 8.59 -7.57
CA PHE A 27 19.07 9.71 -8.44
C PHE A 27 20.27 10.50 -8.94
N SER A 28 20.23 10.84 -10.22
CA SER A 28 20.98 11.96 -10.79
C SER A 28 20.52 13.29 -10.18
N GLU A 29 21.32 14.34 -10.37
CA GLU A 29 20.98 15.69 -9.91
C GLU A 29 19.72 16.27 -10.58
N ASP A 30 19.38 15.78 -11.76
CA ASP A 30 18.13 16.16 -12.44
C ASP A 30 16.94 15.41 -11.84
N GLU A 31 17.07 14.11 -11.57
CA GLU A 31 16.04 13.31 -10.90
C GLU A 31 15.76 13.82 -9.49
N LYS A 32 16.78 14.20 -8.71
CA LYS A 32 16.58 14.84 -7.39
C LYS A 32 15.68 16.08 -7.49
N ARG A 33 15.94 16.96 -8.46
CA ARG A 33 15.11 18.15 -8.70
C ARG A 33 13.71 17.80 -9.18
N GLN A 34 13.57 16.77 -10.01
CA GLN A 34 12.28 16.37 -10.58
C GLN A 34 11.42 15.58 -9.62
N CYS A 35 12.00 14.83 -8.69
CA CYS A 35 11.30 13.90 -7.81
C CYS A 35 11.08 14.43 -6.39
N PHE A 36 11.46 15.66 -6.07
CA PHE A 36 11.32 16.21 -4.72
C PHE A 36 9.85 16.42 -4.28
N CYS A 37 9.55 16.11 -3.01
CA CYS A 37 8.25 16.30 -2.36
C CYS A 37 7.09 15.58 -3.06
N ASN A 38 6.03 16.30 -3.47
CA ASN A 38 4.84 15.69 -4.09
C ASN A 38 5.19 14.88 -5.35
N ARG A 39 6.27 15.26 -6.05
CA ARG A 39 6.65 14.63 -7.31
C ARG A 39 7.15 13.19 -7.16
N GLN A 40 7.50 12.76 -5.95
CA GLN A 40 7.72 11.35 -5.63
C GLN A 40 6.51 10.46 -6.00
N PHE A 41 5.30 11.03 -5.97
CA PHE A 41 4.04 10.34 -6.25
C PHE A 41 3.43 10.73 -7.59
N ASP A 42 3.57 12.00 -7.98
CA ASP A 42 2.87 12.58 -9.13
C ASP A 42 3.64 12.42 -10.46
N VAL A 43 4.93 12.08 -10.40
CA VAL A 43 5.76 11.83 -11.57
C VAL A 43 6.01 10.33 -11.71
N ARG A 44 5.60 9.76 -12.84
CA ARG A 44 5.68 8.33 -13.12
C ARG A 44 7.10 7.77 -12.91
N ASP A 45 8.11 8.48 -13.44
CA ASP A 45 9.51 8.05 -13.38
C ASP A 45 10.06 8.09 -11.95
N CYS A 46 9.53 8.96 -11.09
CA CYS A 46 9.86 8.97 -9.67
C CYS A 46 9.14 7.84 -8.92
N SER A 47 7.87 7.57 -9.25
CA SER A 47 7.09 6.54 -8.57
C SER A 47 7.63 5.12 -8.81
N VAL A 48 8.33 4.85 -9.92
CA VAL A 48 8.96 3.54 -10.17
C VAL A 48 10.21 3.32 -9.31
N GLN A 49 10.81 4.40 -8.80
CA GLN A 49 11.97 4.39 -7.91
C GLN A 49 11.58 4.38 -6.42
N GLY A 50 10.32 4.05 -6.12
CA GLY A 50 9.81 3.98 -4.75
C GLY A 50 10.51 2.91 -3.93
N ILE A 51 10.56 3.10 -2.60
CA ILE A 51 11.12 2.10 -1.68
C ILE A 51 10.15 0.92 -1.55
N PHE A 52 10.68 -0.30 -1.71
CA PHE A 52 9.91 -1.54 -1.59
C PHE A 52 10.16 -2.27 -0.27
N THR A 53 11.37 -2.17 0.29
CA THR A 53 11.74 -2.81 1.55
C THR A 53 12.53 -1.87 2.47
N THR A 54 12.39 -2.03 3.77
CA THR A 54 13.26 -1.37 4.76
C THR A 54 14.71 -1.84 4.63
N ALA A 55 14.94 -3.10 4.26
CA ALA A 55 16.28 -3.64 4.07
C ALA A 55 17.10 -2.83 3.04
N ASP A 56 16.49 -2.43 1.93
CA ASP A 56 17.15 -1.60 0.90
C ASP A 56 17.62 -0.26 1.48
N VAL A 57 16.82 0.36 2.37
CA VAL A 57 17.18 1.61 3.06
C VAL A 57 18.34 1.38 4.02
N VAL A 58 18.31 0.31 4.81
CA VAL A 58 19.40 -0.02 5.74
C VAL A 58 20.73 -0.25 5.01
N GLU A 59 20.69 -0.86 3.82
CA GLU A 59 21.87 -1.12 3.01
C GLU A 59 22.49 0.17 2.44
N HIS A 60 21.67 1.08 1.92
CA HIS A 60 22.15 2.21 1.11
C HIS A 60 22.15 3.55 1.86
N ASP A 61 21.23 3.75 2.80
CA ASP A 61 21.03 5.00 3.53
C ASP A 61 20.56 4.74 4.98
N PRO A 62 21.34 4.00 5.80
CA PRO A 62 20.94 3.62 7.15
C PRO A 62 20.75 4.82 8.09
N LEU A 63 21.35 5.97 7.76
CA LEU A 63 21.26 7.18 8.56
C LEU A 63 19.96 7.95 8.32
N SER A 64 19.15 7.65 7.30
CA SER A 64 17.85 8.32 7.15
C SER A 64 16.75 7.71 7.99
N LEU A 65 16.90 6.46 8.48
CA LEU A 65 15.90 5.86 9.36
C LEU A 65 15.92 6.54 10.72
N MET A 66 14.80 7.13 11.12
CA MET A 66 14.67 7.83 12.40
C MET A 66 14.31 6.88 13.54
N CYS A 67 13.44 5.89 13.28
CA CYS A 67 13.01 4.93 14.31
C CYS A 67 14.18 4.16 14.97
N PRO A 68 15.18 3.61 14.26
CA PRO A 68 16.36 3.00 14.89
C PRO A 68 17.17 3.97 15.78
N LYS A 69 17.19 5.26 15.45
CA LYS A 69 17.87 6.28 16.27
C LYS A 69 17.09 6.59 17.55
N MET A 70 15.76 6.52 17.49
CA MET A 70 14.87 6.90 18.60
C MET A 70 14.46 5.72 19.48
N ILE A 71 14.41 4.50 18.93
CA ILE A 71 13.89 3.30 19.58
C ILE A 71 15.01 2.26 19.59
N PRO A 72 15.66 2.04 20.77
CA PRO A 72 16.60 0.94 20.93
C PRO A 72 15.95 -0.38 20.51
N GLU A 73 16.70 -1.22 19.77
CA GLU A 73 16.25 -2.53 19.28
C GLU A 73 15.18 -2.51 18.17
N TRP A 74 14.96 -1.36 17.50
CA TRP A 74 14.07 -1.32 16.34
C TRP A 74 14.46 -2.36 15.28
N ASN A 75 13.55 -3.29 15.01
CA ASN A 75 13.72 -4.41 14.09
C ASN A 75 12.51 -4.58 13.16
N THR A 76 11.77 -3.49 12.93
CA THR A 76 10.60 -3.52 12.04
C THR A 76 11.05 -3.62 10.61
N ASP A 77 10.43 -4.51 9.85
CA ASP A 77 10.65 -4.64 8.42
C ASP A 77 9.36 -4.31 7.67
N LEU A 78 9.36 -3.17 6.98
CA LEU A 78 8.30 -2.76 6.07
C LEU A 78 8.66 -3.23 4.66
N ARG A 79 7.90 -4.19 4.14
CA ARG A 79 8.07 -4.72 2.78
C ARG A 79 6.75 -4.76 2.02
N ILE A 80 6.80 -4.62 0.69
CA ILE A 80 5.64 -4.80 -0.18
C ILE A 80 5.83 -5.97 -1.14
N GLU A 81 4.81 -6.81 -1.22
CA GLU A 81 4.69 -7.86 -2.21
C GLU A 81 3.62 -7.52 -3.24
N GLN A 82 3.90 -7.74 -4.53
CA GLN A 82 2.98 -7.42 -5.62
C GLN A 82 2.62 -8.65 -6.43
N MET A 83 1.32 -8.87 -6.64
CA MET A 83 0.79 -9.87 -7.57
C MET A 83 0.20 -9.14 -8.78
N VAL A 84 0.95 -9.07 -9.87
CA VAL A 84 0.61 -8.23 -11.04
C VAL A 84 -0.16 -8.97 -12.13
N ARG A 85 -0.55 -10.23 -11.90
CA ARG A 85 -1.27 -11.06 -12.87
C ARG A 85 -2.50 -11.69 -12.26
N TYR A 86 -3.59 -11.69 -13.04
CA TYR A 86 -4.81 -12.43 -12.75
C TYR A 86 -5.27 -13.20 -14.00
N PRO A 87 -5.66 -14.48 -13.91
CA PRO A 87 -5.67 -15.34 -12.71
C PRO A 87 -4.29 -15.51 -12.08
N ILE A 88 -4.26 -15.79 -10.78
CA ILE A 88 -2.99 -15.88 -10.01
C ILE A 88 -2.22 -17.12 -10.47
N PRO A 89 -0.97 -16.96 -10.96
CA PRO A 89 -0.12 -18.09 -11.32
C PRO A 89 0.13 -19.03 -10.13
N HIS A 90 0.26 -20.35 -10.37
CA HIS A 90 0.48 -21.33 -9.30
C HIS A 90 1.75 -21.06 -8.48
N GLU A 91 2.79 -20.54 -9.13
CA GLU A 91 4.08 -20.19 -8.51
C GLU A 91 3.99 -19.02 -7.52
N GLU A 92 2.97 -18.16 -7.62
CA GLU A 92 2.80 -17.02 -6.69
C GLU A 92 2.58 -17.47 -5.25
N ARG A 93 2.03 -18.67 -5.03
CA ARG A 93 1.84 -19.20 -3.67
C ARG A 93 3.20 -19.43 -3.03
N GLN A 94 4.07 -20.16 -3.72
CA GLN A 94 5.41 -20.46 -3.21
C GLN A 94 6.24 -19.18 -3.06
N ARG A 95 6.08 -18.22 -3.97
CA ARG A 95 6.76 -16.92 -3.89
C ARG A 95 6.31 -16.14 -2.64
N LEU A 96 5.00 -16.07 -2.39
CA LEU A 96 4.45 -15.38 -1.21
C LEU A 96 4.82 -16.10 0.09
N GLU A 97 4.77 -17.44 0.14
CA GLU A 97 5.19 -18.22 1.31
C GLU A 97 6.66 -17.94 1.70
N LYS A 98 7.55 -17.83 0.71
CA LYS A 98 8.96 -17.48 0.93
C LYS A 98 9.17 -16.04 1.36
N ALA A 99 8.29 -15.14 0.95
CA ALA A 99 8.36 -13.73 1.29
C ALA A 99 7.87 -13.43 2.71
N ILE A 100 7.15 -14.34 3.36
CA ILE A 100 6.69 -14.19 4.73
C ILE A 100 7.77 -14.74 5.66
N ASP A 101 8.19 -13.95 6.66
CA ASP A 101 9.11 -14.45 7.67
C ASP A 101 8.49 -15.67 8.38
N SER A 102 9.24 -16.78 8.52
CA SER A 102 8.75 -18.00 9.15
C SER A 102 8.87 -17.97 10.68
N ASN A 103 9.56 -16.99 11.26
CA ASN A 103 9.76 -16.84 12.69
C ASN A 103 8.42 -16.58 13.41
N PRO A 104 7.92 -17.51 14.25
CA PRO A 104 6.64 -17.34 14.91
C PRO A 104 6.66 -16.33 16.06
N SER A 105 7.85 -15.93 16.55
CA SER A 105 7.96 -14.94 17.64
C SER A 105 7.87 -13.50 17.15
N GLN A 106 8.05 -13.25 15.86
CA GLN A 106 7.95 -11.92 15.28
C GLN A 106 6.47 -11.55 15.09
N ARG A 107 6.09 -10.39 15.65
CA ARG A 107 4.77 -9.80 15.41
C ARG A 107 4.66 -9.39 13.94
N LYS A 108 3.57 -9.77 13.28
CA LYS A 108 3.32 -9.50 11.87
C LYS A 108 1.92 -8.93 11.70
N ALA A 109 1.79 -7.98 10.80
CA ALA A 109 0.52 -7.45 10.35
C ALA A 109 0.55 -7.36 8.83
N PHE A 110 -0.57 -7.61 8.16
CA PHE A 110 -0.67 -7.57 6.71
C PHE A 110 -1.61 -6.48 6.26
N ILE A 111 -1.16 -5.68 5.30
CA ILE A 111 -1.97 -4.64 4.67
C ILE A 111 -2.18 -5.04 3.23
N LEU A 112 -3.43 -5.34 2.88
CA LEU A 112 -3.85 -5.88 1.60
C LEU A 112 -4.52 -4.78 0.78
N GLY A 113 -4.38 -4.81 -0.55
CA GLY A 113 -5.03 -3.84 -1.41
C GLY A 113 -5.20 -4.36 -2.83
N HIS A 114 -6.44 -4.34 -3.29
CA HIS A 114 -6.85 -4.84 -4.60
C HIS A 114 -8.14 -4.15 -5.07
N GLY A 115 -8.45 -4.23 -6.35
CA GLY A 115 -9.73 -3.74 -6.89
C GLY A 115 -9.63 -3.28 -8.34
N LEU A 116 -8.83 -2.24 -8.62
CA LEU A 116 -8.74 -1.68 -9.98
C LEU A 116 -8.19 -2.68 -11.01
N TRP A 117 -7.25 -3.55 -10.61
CA TRP A 117 -6.70 -4.61 -11.48
C TRP A 117 -7.72 -5.70 -11.84
N SER A 118 -8.72 -5.94 -10.98
CA SER A 118 -9.87 -6.79 -11.29
C SER A 118 -11.04 -5.99 -11.86
N ASN A 119 -10.83 -4.73 -12.28
CA ASN A 119 -11.89 -3.85 -12.78
C ASN A 119 -13.07 -3.70 -11.79
N LEU A 120 -12.78 -3.69 -10.49
CA LEU A 120 -13.77 -3.66 -9.40
C LEU A 120 -14.76 -4.84 -9.40
N GLU A 121 -14.41 -5.95 -10.05
CA GLU A 121 -15.17 -7.19 -9.98
C GLU A 121 -14.95 -7.85 -8.61
N VAL A 122 -16.02 -7.91 -7.81
CA VAL A 122 -15.99 -8.44 -6.44
C VAL A 122 -15.55 -9.90 -6.44
N ASP A 123 -16.13 -10.75 -7.28
CA ASP A 123 -15.82 -12.19 -7.31
C ASP A 123 -14.35 -12.47 -7.65
N GLN A 124 -13.76 -11.68 -8.55
CA GLN A 124 -12.34 -11.80 -8.90
C GLN A 124 -11.46 -11.34 -7.73
N THR A 125 -11.83 -10.24 -7.07
CA THR A 125 -11.13 -9.77 -5.87
C THR A 125 -11.23 -10.78 -4.73
N LEU A 126 -12.36 -11.46 -4.56
CA LEU A 126 -12.54 -12.48 -3.53
C LEU A 126 -11.66 -13.71 -3.77
N LYS A 127 -11.55 -14.16 -5.02
CA LYS A 127 -10.61 -15.24 -5.37
C LYS A 127 -9.17 -14.88 -5.02
N TRP A 128 -8.77 -13.63 -5.28
CA TRP A 128 -7.46 -13.14 -4.87
C TRP A 128 -7.31 -13.04 -3.35
N LEU A 129 -8.31 -12.48 -2.67
CA LEU A 129 -8.29 -12.28 -1.23
C LEU A 129 -8.20 -13.62 -0.49
N ASP A 130 -9.00 -14.61 -0.90
CA ASP A 130 -8.98 -15.95 -0.32
C ASP A 130 -7.64 -16.64 -0.57
N PHE A 131 -7.10 -16.54 -1.78
CA PHE A 131 -5.76 -17.04 -2.09
C PHE A 131 -4.67 -16.45 -1.19
N VAL A 132 -4.66 -15.13 -1.01
CA VAL A 132 -3.67 -14.44 -0.17
C VAL A 132 -3.85 -14.84 1.28
N LEU A 133 -5.06 -14.77 1.82
CA LEU A 133 -5.34 -15.08 3.22
C LEU A 133 -5.01 -16.53 3.58
N ASP A 134 -5.32 -17.49 2.71
CA ASP A 134 -4.96 -18.89 2.90
C ASP A 134 -3.44 -19.12 2.88
N THR A 135 -2.68 -18.19 2.32
CA THR A 135 -1.22 -18.22 2.26
C THR A 135 -0.58 -17.52 3.46
N ILE A 136 -1.06 -16.32 3.82
CA ILE A 136 -0.44 -15.50 4.89
C ILE A 136 -0.85 -15.94 6.29
N ASP A 137 -2.08 -16.44 6.44
CA ASP A 137 -2.68 -16.71 7.74
C ASP A 137 -3.74 -17.81 7.64
N PRO A 138 -3.33 -19.06 7.37
CA PRO A 138 -4.25 -20.18 7.24
C PRO A 138 -5.05 -20.44 8.52
N ARG A 139 -4.57 -19.94 9.68
CA ARG A 139 -5.24 -20.09 10.98
C ARG A 139 -6.10 -18.89 11.37
N ARG A 140 -6.09 -17.79 10.59
CA ARG A 140 -6.87 -16.57 10.83
C ARG A 140 -6.56 -15.90 12.18
N ASN A 141 -5.29 -15.86 12.54
CA ASN A 141 -4.76 -15.32 13.81
C ASN A 141 -3.91 -14.06 13.66
N LEU A 142 -3.57 -13.64 12.45
CA LEU A 142 -2.72 -12.49 12.20
C LEU A 142 -3.59 -11.27 11.89
N PRO A 143 -3.22 -10.07 12.37
CA PRO A 143 -3.88 -8.83 11.99
C PRO A 143 -3.80 -8.61 10.48
N VAL A 144 -4.95 -8.42 9.84
CA VAL A 144 -5.04 -8.13 8.41
C VAL A 144 -5.96 -6.94 8.20
N LEU A 145 -5.46 -5.95 7.45
CA LEU A 145 -6.21 -4.78 7.01
C LEU A 145 -6.39 -4.82 5.50
N LEU A 146 -7.63 -4.84 5.02
CA LEU A 146 -7.95 -4.65 3.60
C LEU A 146 -8.20 -3.17 3.28
N ILE A 147 -7.41 -2.60 2.38
CA ILE A 147 -7.60 -1.24 1.87
C ILE A 147 -8.26 -1.30 0.49
N THR A 148 -9.39 -0.59 0.33
CA THR A 148 -10.07 -0.46 -0.98
C THR A 148 -9.62 0.78 -1.74
N PRO A 149 -9.77 0.82 -3.09
CA PRO A 149 -9.30 1.92 -3.92
C PRO A 149 -9.93 3.28 -3.58
N ASN A 150 -9.24 4.33 -4.02
CA ASN A 150 -9.65 5.73 -3.86
C ASN A 150 -10.86 6.04 -4.74
N ALA A 151 -11.46 7.20 -4.51
CA ALA A 151 -12.32 7.87 -5.47
C ALA A 151 -11.63 8.10 -6.82
N ALA A 152 -12.44 8.20 -7.86
CA ALA A 152 -12.00 8.65 -9.18
C ALA A 152 -11.93 10.17 -9.19
N GLY A 153 -10.79 10.70 -9.63
CA GLY A 153 -10.61 12.13 -9.90
C GLY A 153 -11.15 12.55 -11.26
N ASP A 154 -11.12 13.84 -11.51
CA ASP A 154 -11.58 14.49 -12.75
C ASP A 154 -10.72 14.11 -13.98
N GLN A 155 -9.45 13.80 -13.78
CA GLN A 155 -8.53 13.38 -14.85
C GLN A 155 -8.65 11.89 -15.21
N LYS A 156 -9.59 11.15 -14.64
CA LYS A 156 -9.74 9.72 -14.93
C LYS A 156 -10.20 9.55 -16.38
N PRO A 157 -9.53 8.72 -17.21
CA PRO A 157 -9.90 8.59 -18.62
C PRO A 157 -11.34 8.08 -18.80
N ASP A 158 -12.06 8.66 -19.77
CA ASP A 158 -13.48 8.41 -20.04
C ASP A 158 -13.81 6.91 -20.20
N GLU A 159 -12.91 6.15 -20.83
CA GLU A 159 -13.04 4.70 -21.02
C GLU A 159 -13.20 3.92 -19.70
N TRP A 160 -12.71 4.46 -18.58
CA TRP A 160 -12.78 3.85 -17.25
C TRP A 160 -13.89 4.42 -16.36
N ILE A 161 -14.62 5.47 -16.78
CA ILE A 161 -15.61 6.12 -15.91
C ILE A 161 -16.79 5.19 -15.61
N VAL A 162 -17.23 4.40 -16.60
CA VAL A 162 -18.36 3.48 -16.42
C VAL A 162 -17.99 2.33 -15.49
N SER A 163 -16.84 1.69 -15.71
CA SER A 163 -16.42 0.50 -14.96
C SER A 163 -15.73 0.84 -13.64
N GLN A 164 -15.09 1.99 -13.53
CA GLN A 164 -14.25 2.36 -12.38
C GLN A 164 -14.45 3.81 -11.90
N GLY A 165 -15.56 4.46 -12.25
CA GLY A 165 -15.93 5.75 -11.71
C GLY A 165 -16.44 5.67 -10.26
N ASN A 166 -16.77 6.84 -9.68
CA ASN A 166 -17.10 6.95 -8.26
C ASN A 166 -18.28 6.07 -7.81
N LYS A 167 -19.29 5.88 -8.67
CA LYS A 167 -20.41 4.96 -8.37
C LYS A 167 -19.93 3.51 -8.24
N ALA A 168 -19.10 3.03 -9.17
CA ALA A 168 -18.57 1.67 -9.12
C ALA A 168 -17.65 1.49 -7.89
N LEU A 169 -16.82 2.49 -7.60
CA LEU A 169 -15.89 2.49 -6.47
C LEU A 169 -16.61 2.41 -5.11
N VAL A 170 -17.65 3.22 -4.88
CA VAL A 170 -18.39 3.17 -3.60
C VAL A 170 -19.13 1.85 -3.43
N HIS A 171 -19.72 1.31 -4.51
CA HIS A 171 -20.37 -0.01 -4.46
C HIS A 171 -19.36 -1.12 -4.15
N PHE A 172 -18.20 -1.08 -4.79
CA PHE A 172 -17.12 -2.03 -4.55
C PHE A 172 -16.61 -1.95 -3.11
N GLU A 173 -16.37 -0.74 -2.60
CA GLU A 173 -15.92 -0.51 -1.22
C GLU A 173 -16.90 -1.09 -0.20
N HIS A 174 -18.19 -0.80 -0.33
CA HIS A 174 -19.22 -1.35 0.55
C HIS A 174 -19.31 -2.89 0.47
N ALA A 175 -19.22 -3.44 -0.74
CA ALA A 175 -19.22 -4.90 -0.92
C ALA A 175 -18.00 -5.54 -0.25
N MET A 176 -16.81 -4.97 -0.44
CA MET A 176 -15.59 -5.49 0.16
C MET A 176 -15.55 -5.33 1.68
N ALA A 177 -16.14 -4.28 2.25
CA ALA A 177 -16.30 -4.13 3.70
C ALA A 177 -17.08 -5.31 4.32
N ILE A 178 -18.21 -5.69 3.68
CA ILE A 178 -19.01 -6.85 4.12
C ILE A 178 -18.19 -8.14 4.00
N GLN A 179 -17.41 -8.29 2.93
CA GLN A 179 -16.62 -9.50 2.68
C GLN A 179 -15.40 -9.63 3.60
N ALA A 180 -14.79 -8.51 3.98
CA ALA A 180 -13.75 -8.42 4.99
C ALA A 180 -14.29 -8.84 6.37
N ALA A 181 -15.44 -8.30 6.79
CA ALA A 181 -16.09 -8.66 8.04
C ALA A 181 -16.42 -10.16 8.12
N LYS A 182 -16.93 -10.75 7.03
CA LYS A 182 -17.18 -12.22 6.94
C LYS A 182 -15.90 -13.05 7.13
N ARG A 183 -14.75 -12.51 6.75
CA ARG A 183 -13.43 -13.14 6.88
C ARG A 183 -12.71 -12.76 8.17
N ARG A 184 -13.34 -11.96 9.04
CA ARG A 184 -12.77 -11.46 10.30
C ARG A 184 -11.46 -10.70 10.10
N ILE A 185 -11.39 -9.91 9.04
CA ILE A 185 -10.29 -8.98 8.80
C ILE A 185 -10.83 -7.56 8.81
N ASP A 186 -9.98 -6.60 9.16
CA ASP A 186 -10.35 -5.20 9.18
C ASP A 186 -10.41 -4.63 7.77
N HIS A 187 -11.18 -3.56 7.59
CA HIS A 187 -11.34 -2.87 6.33
C HIS A 187 -11.14 -1.37 6.49
N LEU A 188 -10.30 -0.80 5.64
CA LEU A 188 -10.08 0.63 5.51
C LEU A 188 -10.59 1.11 4.15
N GLY A 189 -11.81 1.65 4.18
CA GLY A 189 -12.38 2.36 3.04
C GLY A 189 -11.64 3.67 2.76
N THR A 190 -11.23 3.90 1.52
CA THR A 190 -10.54 5.14 1.11
C THR A 190 -11.33 5.98 0.13
N TRP A 191 -12.46 5.50 -0.39
CA TRP A 191 -13.30 6.26 -1.31
C TRP A 191 -13.76 7.59 -0.70
N ASN A 192 -14.37 7.54 0.49
CA ASN A 192 -14.95 8.73 1.12
C ASN A 192 -13.89 9.80 1.44
N MET A 193 -12.73 9.40 1.96
CA MET A 193 -11.64 10.34 2.29
C MET A 193 -11.00 10.99 1.06
N SER A 194 -11.16 10.40 -0.14
CA SER A 194 -10.46 10.83 -1.34
C SER A 194 -11.36 11.50 -2.38
N ILE A 195 -12.67 11.61 -2.14
CA ILE A 195 -13.64 12.16 -3.09
C ILE A 195 -13.38 13.62 -3.49
N GLN A 196 -12.66 14.38 -2.64
CA GLN A 196 -12.24 15.76 -2.89
C GLN A 196 -10.71 15.91 -2.87
N ALA A 197 -9.97 14.81 -2.90
CA ALA A 197 -8.52 14.85 -2.93
C ALA A 197 -8.01 15.23 -4.33
N THR A 198 -6.76 15.67 -4.39
CA THR A 198 -6.06 15.86 -5.67
C THR A 198 -5.55 14.50 -6.16
N LEU A 199 -5.98 14.08 -7.36
CA LEU A 199 -5.53 12.87 -8.02
C LEU A 199 -4.95 13.21 -9.40
N TYR A 200 -3.62 13.21 -9.53
CA TYR A 200 -2.94 13.81 -10.70
C TYR A 200 -3.30 13.14 -12.04
N ASP A 201 -3.63 11.84 -12.03
CA ASP A 201 -4.07 11.06 -13.18
C ASP A 201 -5.51 10.53 -13.03
N GLY A 202 -6.26 11.07 -12.06
CA GLY A 202 -7.60 10.63 -11.73
C GLY A 202 -7.68 9.30 -10.96
N VAL A 203 -6.56 8.68 -10.61
CA VAL A 203 -6.50 7.40 -9.87
C VAL A 203 -5.59 7.49 -8.65
N HIS A 204 -4.41 8.07 -8.82
CA HIS A 204 -3.37 8.15 -7.81
C HIS A 204 -3.41 9.50 -7.11
N MET A 205 -3.51 9.45 -5.78
CA MET A 205 -3.47 10.64 -4.93
C MET A 205 -2.06 11.19 -4.83
N ASP A 206 -1.96 12.48 -4.51
CA ASP A 206 -0.71 13.17 -4.17
C ASP A 206 -0.10 12.70 -2.83
N MET A 207 1.05 13.27 -2.46
CA MET A 207 1.71 12.97 -1.20
C MET A 207 0.81 13.20 0.01
N ARG A 208 0.02 14.28 0.05
CA ARG A 208 -0.82 14.64 1.20
C ARG A 208 -1.84 13.55 1.49
N GLY A 209 -2.53 13.11 0.44
CA GLY A 209 -3.51 12.06 0.59
C GLY A 209 -2.87 10.71 0.93
N ASN A 210 -1.70 10.36 0.37
CA ASN A 210 -1.03 9.11 0.72
C ASN A 210 -0.44 9.13 2.15
N LEU A 211 0.02 10.28 2.64
CA LEU A 211 0.40 10.47 4.04
C LEU A 211 -0.79 10.29 4.98
N LEU A 212 -1.97 10.81 4.61
CA LEU A 212 -3.19 10.57 5.39
C LEU A 212 -3.51 9.07 5.49
N LYS A 213 -3.41 8.32 4.38
CA LYS A 213 -3.59 6.86 4.42
C LYS A 213 -2.53 6.17 5.27
N ALA A 214 -1.27 6.58 5.17
CA ALA A 214 -0.20 6.03 6.00
C ALA A 214 -0.49 6.28 7.49
N MET A 215 -0.94 7.48 7.85
CA MET A 215 -1.38 7.78 9.22
C MET A 215 -2.57 6.92 9.67
N MET A 216 -3.56 6.68 8.81
CA MET A 216 -4.68 5.78 9.13
C MET A 216 -4.21 4.34 9.37
N VAL A 217 -3.24 3.86 8.58
CA VAL A 217 -2.60 2.56 8.78
C VAL A 217 -1.82 2.52 10.08
N MET A 218 -1.03 3.56 10.40
CA MET A 218 -0.29 3.64 11.67
C MET A 218 -1.24 3.66 12.86
N ASN A 219 -2.36 4.39 12.77
CA ASN A 219 -3.40 4.38 13.80
C ASN A 219 -3.99 2.98 14.00
N TRP A 220 -4.25 2.26 12.91
CA TRP A 220 -4.71 0.87 12.99
C TRP A 220 -3.65 -0.05 13.62
N LEU A 221 -2.39 0.05 13.21
CA LEU A 221 -1.29 -0.72 13.81
C LEU A 221 -1.18 -0.48 15.32
N ASN A 222 -1.35 0.76 15.78
CA ASN A 222 -1.34 1.13 17.19
C ASN A 222 -2.50 0.49 17.99
N LEU A 223 -3.60 0.08 17.35
CA LEU A 223 -4.70 -0.63 18.01
C LEU A 223 -4.41 -2.12 18.21
N LEU A 224 -3.42 -2.68 17.51
CA LEU A 224 -3.06 -4.11 17.61
C LEU A 224 -2.26 -4.44 18.87
N GLU A 225 -1.78 -3.42 19.59
CA GLU A 225 -1.02 -3.57 20.84
C GLU A 225 -1.91 -3.77 22.08
N ALA A 226 -3.24 -3.76 21.92
CA ALA A 226 -4.23 -3.93 22.98
C ALA A 226 -4.65 -5.40 23.19
#